data_AF-A0A353C7E4-F1
#
_entry.id   AF-A0A353C7E4-F1
#
_cell.length_a   1.000
_cell.length_b   1.000
_cell.length_c   1.000
_cell.angle_alpha   90.00
_cell.angle_beta   90.00
_cell.angle_gamma   90.00
#
_symmetry.space_group_name_H-M   'P 1'
#
loop_
_entity.id
_entity.type
_entity.pdbx_description
1 polymer ?
#
loop_
_entity_poly.entity_id
_entity_poly.type
_entity_poly.pdbx_seq_one_letter_code
_entity_poly.pdbx_strand_id
1 'polypeptide(L)'
;RSLFGAATLEDAQGEILQKRVEDFHKLADSLFDPHQVRRHHKLRIAAKHLRYAAELFALGEETDLPAAAKEIAAMQSYLGEVHDCDVWIVDLKRGLTSTKRRSLVNSERHAAIWLMSQFVRRRSKAFRSALELYDQWQVNDFLHRLVGDGQPAIETTGVPEPNRIET
;
A
#
# COMPACT_ATOMS: atom_id res chain seq x y z
N ARG A 1 24.96 17.74 17.38
CA ARG A 1 23.61 17.12 17.38
C ARG A 1 23.81 15.72 16.79
N SER A 2 23.87 14.68 17.64
CA SER A 2 24.16 13.31 17.19
C SER A 2 23.08 12.87 16.19
N LEU A 3 23.48 12.35 15.04
CA LEU A 3 22.56 11.88 14.00
C LEU A 3 21.85 10.58 14.38
N PHE A 4 22.27 9.94 15.47
CA PHE A 4 21.63 8.77 16.05
C PHE A 4 21.68 8.88 17.59
N GLY A 5 20.52 8.76 18.24
CA GLY A 5 20.44 8.48 19.68
C GLY A 5 20.71 7.00 20.01
N ALA A 6 20.82 6.16 18.97
CA ALA A 6 21.06 4.74 19.03
C ALA A 6 22.45 4.42 19.58
N ALA A 7 22.53 3.62 20.64
CA ALA A 7 23.78 3.17 21.23
C ALA A 7 24.38 1.98 20.46
N THR A 8 23.55 1.26 19.70
CA THR A 8 23.91 0.05 18.93
C THR A 8 23.24 0.01 17.55
N LEU A 9 23.67 -0.93 16.69
CA LEU A 9 23.02 -1.21 15.40
C LEU A 9 21.59 -1.72 15.58
N GLU A 10 21.34 -2.49 16.65
CA GLU A 10 20.03 -3.02 17.01
C GLU A 10 19.05 -1.89 17.39
N ASP A 11 19.51 -0.91 18.17
CA ASP A 11 18.72 0.28 18.49
C ASP A 11 18.33 1.06 17.22
N ALA A 12 19.29 1.24 16.30
CA ALA A 12 19.05 1.93 15.04
C ALA A 12 18.06 1.17 14.14
N GLN A 13 18.15 -0.17 14.11
CA GLN A 13 17.21 -1.04 13.40
C GLN A 13 15.79 -0.88 13.97
N GLY A 14 15.64 -0.97 15.29
CA GLY A 14 14.35 -0.81 15.97
C GLY A 14 13.71 0.54 15.69
N GLU A 15 14.44 1.64 15.90
CA GLU A 15 13.95 3.00 15.64
C GLU A 15 13.52 3.20 14.18
N ILE A 16 14.31 2.70 13.22
CA ILE A 16 14.01 2.86 11.80
C ILE A 16 12.80 2.03 11.39
N LEU A 17 12.73 0.75 11.81
CA LEU A 17 11.60 -0.11 11.49
C LEU A 17 10.30 0.40 12.11
N GLN A 18 10.32 0.77 13.39
CA GLN A 18 9.16 1.34 14.08
C GLN A 18 8.62 2.56 13.34
N LYS A 19 9.49 3.50 12.98
CA LYS A 19 9.11 4.69 12.23
C LYS A 19 8.46 4.34 10.88
N ARG A 20 8.96 3.34 10.16
CA ARG A 20 8.39 2.92 8.87
C ARG A 20 7.07 2.19 9.01
N VAL A 21 6.90 1.40 10.06
CA VAL A 21 5.63 0.78 10.41
C VAL A 21 4.59 1.84 10.75
N GLU A 22 4.94 2.85 11.56
CA GLU A 22 4.03 3.97 11.84
C GLU A 22 3.63 4.75 10.58
N ASP A 23 4.60 5.07 9.72
CA ASP A 23 4.36 5.77 8.44
C ASP A 23 3.38 4.99 7.56
N PHE A 24 3.49 3.65 7.52
CA PHE A 24 2.57 2.77 6.81
C PHE A 24 1.19 2.73 7.49
N HIS A 25 1.16 2.51 8.81
CA HIS A 25 -0.07 2.35 9.59
C HIS A 25 -0.98 3.58 9.50
N LYS A 26 -0.41 4.79 9.57
CA LYS A 26 -1.13 6.07 9.39
C LYS A 26 -1.88 6.20 8.07
N LEU A 27 -1.55 5.38 7.08
CA LEU A 27 -2.16 5.41 5.74
C LEU A 27 -2.98 4.15 5.43
N ALA A 28 -2.88 3.11 6.26
CA ALA A 28 -3.44 1.79 5.97
C ALA A 28 -4.98 1.76 5.99
N ASP A 29 -5.60 2.63 6.80
CA ASP A 29 -7.04 2.91 6.79
C ASP A 29 -7.60 3.27 5.40
N SER A 30 -6.76 3.81 4.51
CA SER A 30 -7.18 4.11 3.14
C SER A 30 -7.54 2.86 2.31
N LEU A 31 -7.13 1.67 2.74
CA LEU A 31 -7.52 0.41 2.10
C LEU A 31 -9.01 0.06 2.31
N PHE A 32 -9.69 0.71 3.24
CA PHE A 32 -11.14 0.54 3.44
C PHE A 32 -11.99 1.39 2.48
N ASP A 33 -11.37 2.28 1.69
CA ASP A 33 -12.05 3.08 0.67
C ASP A 33 -11.28 3.05 -0.67
N PRO A 34 -11.83 2.40 -1.72
CA PRO A 34 -11.18 2.31 -3.03
C PRO A 34 -11.03 3.66 -3.76
N HIS A 35 -11.67 4.72 -3.30
CA HIS A 35 -11.63 6.05 -3.92
C HIS A 35 -10.51 6.95 -3.38
N GLN A 36 -9.76 6.52 -2.35
CA GLN A 36 -8.68 7.28 -1.74
C GLN A 36 -7.36 7.27 -2.55
N VAL A 37 -7.43 7.51 -3.87
CA VAL A 37 -6.32 7.43 -4.84
C VAL A 37 -5.03 8.07 -4.34
N ARG A 38 -5.11 9.30 -3.79
CA ARG A 38 -3.93 10.01 -3.28
C ARG A 38 -3.32 9.34 -2.06
N ARG A 39 -4.13 8.76 -1.17
CA ARG A 39 -3.64 8.04 0.01
C ARG A 39 -3.08 6.68 -0.38
N HIS A 40 -3.68 5.97 -1.35
CA HIS A 40 -3.10 4.72 -1.88
C HIS A 40 -1.72 4.94 -2.48
N HIS A 41 -1.52 6.03 -3.22
CA HIS A 41 -0.19 6.40 -3.71
C HIS A 41 0.82 6.67 -2.58
N LYS A 42 0.41 7.37 -1.52
CA LYS A 42 1.27 7.58 -0.35
C LYS A 42 1.56 6.26 0.39
N LEU A 43 0.55 5.39 0.53
CA LEU A 43 0.68 4.08 1.15
C LEU A 43 1.67 3.21 0.38
N ARG A 44 1.64 3.24 -0.96
CA ARG A 44 2.64 2.59 -1.82
C ARG A 44 4.06 3.05 -1.50
N ILE A 45 4.25 4.37 -1.31
CA ILE A 45 5.57 4.93 -0.98
C ILE A 45 6.00 4.48 0.42
N ALA A 46 5.09 4.48 1.40
CA ALA A 46 5.36 3.97 2.74
C ALA A 46 5.75 2.48 2.71
N ALA A 47 5.02 1.64 1.97
CA ALA A 47 5.34 0.22 1.77
C ALA A 47 6.74 0.03 1.18
N LYS A 48 7.10 0.83 0.17
CA LYS A 48 8.44 0.81 -0.43
C LYS A 48 9.53 1.14 0.59
N HIS A 49 9.33 2.17 1.41
CA HIS A 49 10.30 2.54 2.43
C HIS A 49 10.40 1.52 3.57
N LEU A 50 9.26 0.91 3.94
CA LEU A 50 9.23 -0.18 4.92
C LEU A 50 9.99 -1.40 4.40
N ARG A 51 9.79 -1.79 3.13
CA ARG A 51 10.56 -2.87 2.50
C ARG A 51 12.05 -2.56 2.48
N TYR A 52 12.45 -1.36 2.07
CA TYR A 52 13.87 -0.99 2.05
C TYR A 52 14.51 -1.04 3.44
N ALA A 53 13.78 -0.65 4.49
CA ALA A 53 14.27 -0.81 5.85
C ALA A 53 14.42 -2.29 6.23
N ALA A 54 13.43 -3.14 5.93
CA ALA A 54 13.53 -4.57 6.19
C ALA A 54 14.70 -5.23 5.43
N GLU A 55 14.89 -4.88 4.15
CA GLU A 55 16.00 -5.37 3.32
C GLU A 55 17.36 -4.90 3.83
N LEU A 56 17.46 -3.67 4.32
CA LEU A 56 18.72 -3.11 4.85
C LEU A 56 19.24 -3.90 6.06
N PHE A 57 18.33 -4.36 6.92
CA PHE A 57 18.66 -5.07 8.15
C PHE A 57 18.58 -6.60 8.02
N ALA A 58 18.27 -7.12 6.83
CA ALA A 58 18.17 -8.56 6.54
C ALA A 58 19.54 -9.28 6.45
N LEU A 59 20.63 -8.67 6.93
CA LEU A 59 22.00 -9.18 6.74
C LEU A 59 22.43 -10.27 7.75
N GLY A 60 21.64 -10.54 8.79
CA GLY A 60 21.90 -11.58 9.78
C GLY A 60 21.12 -12.88 9.51
N GLU A 61 21.77 -14.03 9.71
CA GLU A 61 21.21 -15.38 9.46
C GLU A 61 20.04 -15.76 10.40
N GLU A 62 19.83 -15.03 11.51
CA GLU A 62 18.79 -15.31 12.52
C GLU A 62 17.64 -14.28 12.53
N THR A 63 17.27 -13.69 11.38
CA THR A 63 16.17 -12.70 11.32
C THR A 63 15.03 -13.14 10.40
N ASP A 64 13.79 -12.88 10.81
CA ASP A 64 12.59 -13.04 9.96
C ASP A 64 12.42 -11.91 8.92
N LEU A 65 13.35 -10.96 8.89
CA LEU A 65 13.32 -9.77 8.02
C LEU A 65 13.30 -10.09 6.52
N PRO A 66 14.02 -11.12 5.99
CA PRO A 66 13.90 -11.49 4.58
C PRO A 66 12.48 -11.93 4.21
N ALA A 67 11.81 -12.70 5.09
CA ALA A 67 10.43 -13.13 4.87
C ALA A 67 9.47 -11.93 4.95
N ALA A 68 9.66 -11.05 5.94
CA ALA A 68 8.88 -9.83 6.04
C ALA A 68 9.05 -8.90 4.84
N ALA A 69 10.27 -8.71 4.34
CA ALA A 69 10.55 -7.91 3.15
C ALA A 69 9.81 -8.45 1.92
N LYS A 70 9.70 -9.77 1.78
CA LYS A 70 8.94 -10.43 0.72
C LYS A 70 7.43 -10.16 0.83
N GLU A 71 6.87 -10.25 2.03
CA GLU A 71 5.47 -9.89 2.28
C GLU A 71 5.19 -8.42 1.94
N ILE A 72 6.05 -7.50 2.40
CA ILE A 72 5.92 -6.07 2.11
C ILE A 72 6.07 -5.79 0.61
N ALA A 73 6.92 -6.55 -0.09
CA ALA A 73 7.06 -6.46 -1.55
C ALA A 73 5.75 -6.84 -2.28
N ALA A 74 5.01 -7.83 -1.78
CA ALA A 74 3.71 -8.18 -2.33
C ALA A 74 2.72 -7.01 -2.19
N MET A 75 2.62 -6.42 -0.99
CA MET A 75 1.80 -5.21 -0.74
C MET A 75 2.20 -4.06 -1.66
N GLN A 76 3.50 -3.75 -1.76
CA GLN A 76 4.02 -2.72 -2.64
C GLN A 76 3.63 -2.98 -4.11
N SER A 77 3.64 -4.25 -4.55
CA SER A 77 3.31 -4.63 -5.92
C SER A 77 1.84 -4.40 -6.22
N TYR A 78 0.93 -4.82 -5.33
CA TYR A 78 -0.50 -4.56 -5.50
C TYR A 78 -0.82 -3.05 -5.51
N LEU A 79 -0.21 -2.27 -4.62
CA LEU A 79 -0.38 -0.82 -4.61
C LEU A 79 0.26 -0.14 -5.83
N GLY A 80 1.32 -0.71 -6.38
CA GLY A 80 1.92 -0.30 -7.65
C GLY A 80 0.94 -0.43 -8.81
N GLU A 81 0.32 -1.61 -8.92
CA GLU A 81 -0.71 -1.91 -9.92
C GLU A 81 -1.93 -0.98 -9.82
N VAL A 82 -2.39 -0.68 -8.59
CA VAL A 82 -3.46 0.31 -8.36
C VAL A 82 -3.04 1.69 -8.88
N HIS A 83 -1.85 2.15 -8.51
CA HIS A 83 -1.33 3.46 -8.90
C HIS A 83 -1.16 3.60 -10.42
N ASP A 84 -0.58 2.58 -11.08
CA ASP A 84 -0.36 2.61 -12.52
C ASP A 84 -1.68 2.67 -13.28
N CYS A 85 -2.68 1.89 -12.84
CA CYS A 85 -4.03 1.98 -13.40
C CYS A 85 -4.66 3.37 -13.18
N ASP A 86 -4.50 3.97 -12.01
CA ASP A 86 -5.00 5.33 -11.73
C ASP A 86 -4.38 6.37 -12.67
N VAL A 87 -3.07 6.30 -12.91
CA VAL A 87 -2.36 7.19 -13.86
C VAL A 87 -2.91 7.00 -15.28
N TRP A 88 -3.01 5.75 -15.76
CA TRP A 88 -3.48 5.48 -17.12
C TRP A 88 -4.95 5.86 -17.33
N ILE A 89 -5.83 5.61 -16.36
CA ILE A 89 -7.24 6.01 -16.43
C ILE A 89 -7.35 7.54 -16.55
N VAL A 90 -6.59 8.29 -15.75
CA VAL A 90 -6.57 9.75 -15.81
C VAL A 90 -6.07 10.26 -17.16
N ASP A 91 -4.99 9.67 -17.67
CA ASP A 91 -4.40 10.08 -18.95
C ASP A 91 -5.29 9.74 -20.14
N LEU A 92 -5.91 8.56 -20.17
CA LEU A 92 -6.89 8.17 -21.20
C LEU A 92 -8.12 9.07 -21.16
N LYS A 93 -8.66 9.35 -19.97
CA LYS A 93 -9.79 10.28 -19.80
C LYS A 93 -9.44 11.66 -20.34
N ARG A 94 -8.26 12.19 -20.02
CA ARG A 94 -7.77 13.47 -20.55
C ARG A 94 -7.66 13.45 -22.07
N GLY A 95 -7.19 12.35 -22.66
CA GLY A 95 -7.11 12.17 -24.11
C GLY A 95 -8.49 12.17 -24.78
N LEU A 96 -9.46 11.48 -24.20
CA LEU A 96 -10.84 11.38 -24.71
C LEU A 96 -11.62 12.70 -24.65
N THR A 97 -11.33 13.55 -23.66
CA THR A 97 -12.02 14.83 -23.45
C THR A 97 -11.26 16.04 -24.00
N SER A 98 -10.05 15.86 -24.53
CA SER A 98 -9.24 16.98 -25.02
C SER A 98 -9.78 17.53 -26.34
N THR A 99 -10.12 18.82 -26.37
CA THR A 99 -10.44 19.57 -27.58
C THR A 99 -9.21 20.21 -28.24
N LYS A 100 -8.06 20.24 -27.56
CA LYS A 100 -6.81 20.87 -28.02
C LYS A 100 -5.83 19.91 -28.71
N ARG A 101 -5.92 18.61 -28.46
CA ARG A 101 -5.15 17.58 -29.18
C ARG A 101 -5.87 17.21 -30.48
N ARG A 102 -5.15 16.59 -31.44
CA ARG A 102 -5.79 15.95 -32.61
C ARG A 102 -6.96 15.12 -32.11
N SER A 103 -8.17 15.43 -32.60
CA SER A 103 -9.36 14.66 -32.24
C SER A 103 -9.10 13.20 -32.58
N LEU A 104 -9.29 12.32 -31.61
CA LEU A 104 -9.20 10.88 -31.83
C LEU A 104 -10.21 10.50 -32.92
N VAL A 105 -9.77 9.66 -33.86
CA VAL A 105 -10.72 9.03 -34.79
C VAL A 105 -11.57 8.01 -34.04
N ASN A 106 -12.70 7.59 -34.62
CA ASN A 106 -13.65 6.71 -33.93
C ASN A 106 -13.00 5.41 -33.42
N SER A 107 -12.14 4.76 -34.22
CA SER A 107 -11.45 3.54 -33.80
C SER A 107 -10.55 3.76 -32.57
N GLU A 108 -9.80 4.85 -32.54
CA GLU A 108 -8.93 5.23 -31.40
C GLU A 108 -9.76 5.52 -30.14
N ARG A 109 -10.91 6.18 -30.30
CA ARG A 109 -11.85 6.44 -29.20
C ARG A 109 -12.40 5.14 -28.62
N HIS A 110 -12.83 4.19 -29.46
CA HIS A 110 -13.30 2.88 -29.00
C HIS A 110 -12.18 2.10 -28.30
N ALA A 111 -10.96 2.11 -28.84
CA ALA A 111 -9.81 1.46 -28.23
C ALA A 111 -9.48 2.06 -26.84
N ALA A 112 -9.52 3.39 -26.71
CA ALA A 112 -9.29 4.08 -25.44
C ALA A 112 -10.37 3.74 -24.40
N ILE A 113 -11.65 3.69 -24.79
CA ILE A 113 -12.75 3.28 -23.90
C ILE A 113 -12.58 1.81 -23.46
N TRP A 114 -12.20 0.93 -24.39
CA TRP A 114 -11.94 -0.48 -24.08
C TRP A 114 -10.76 -0.62 -23.11
N LEU A 115 -9.63 0.05 -23.37
CA LEU A 115 -8.46 0.05 -22.48
C LEU A 115 -8.81 0.58 -21.08
N MET A 116 -9.56 1.66 -21.00
CA MET A 116 -10.01 2.21 -19.72
C MET A 116 -10.81 1.18 -18.92
N SER A 117 -11.68 0.41 -19.59
CA SER A 117 -12.44 -0.68 -18.95
C SER A 117 -11.52 -1.81 -18.45
N GLN A 118 -10.43 -2.12 -19.16
CA GLN A 118 -9.42 -3.09 -18.70
C GLN A 118 -8.67 -2.59 -17.48
N PHE A 119 -8.25 -1.32 -17.46
CA PHE A 119 -7.54 -0.75 -16.33
C PHE A 119 -8.42 -0.62 -15.09
N VAL A 120 -9.71 -0.31 -15.23
CA VAL A 120 -10.64 -0.33 -14.10
C VAL A 120 -10.71 -1.74 -13.49
N ARG A 121 -10.85 -2.79 -14.32
CA ARG A 121 -10.87 -4.18 -13.83
C ARG A 121 -9.56 -4.59 -13.15
N ARG A 122 -8.42 -4.26 -13.76
CA ARG A 122 -7.08 -4.55 -13.21
C ARG A 122 -6.86 -3.83 -11.87
N ARG A 123 -7.22 -2.55 -11.80
CA ARG A 123 -7.20 -1.75 -10.56
C ARG A 123 -8.02 -2.41 -9.47
N SER A 124 -9.27 -2.76 -9.74
CA SER A 124 -10.17 -3.39 -8.75
C SER A 124 -9.64 -4.74 -8.28
N LYS A 125 -8.99 -5.53 -9.15
CA LYS A 125 -8.36 -6.79 -8.75
C LYS A 125 -7.16 -6.55 -7.83
N ALA A 126 -6.25 -5.66 -8.23
CA ALA A 126 -5.07 -5.33 -7.43
C ALA A 126 -5.44 -4.73 -6.07
N PHE A 127 -6.45 -3.85 -6.02
CA PHE A 127 -6.94 -3.28 -4.78
C PHE A 127 -7.50 -4.35 -3.83
N ARG A 128 -8.28 -5.30 -4.34
CA ARG A 128 -8.77 -6.43 -3.52
C ARG A 128 -7.63 -7.27 -2.96
N SER A 129 -6.62 -7.59 -3.78
CA SER A 129 -5.46 -8.32 -3.28
C SER A 129 -4.66 -7.55 -2.23
N ALA A 130 -4.56 -6.22 -2.35
CA ALA A 130 -3.96 -5.38 -1.29
C ALA A 130 -4.77 -5.42 0.00
N LEU A 131 -6.10 -5.33 -0.08
CA LEU A 131 -6.99 -5.39 1.08
C LEU A 131 -6.96 -6.77 1.74
N GLU A 132 -7.01 -7.85 0.96
CA GLU A 132 -6.91 -9.24 1.43
C GLU A 132 -5.57 -9.49 2.15
N LEU A 133 -4.46 -9.01 1.59
CA LEU A 133 -3.15 -9.12 2.23
C LEU A 133 -3.09 -8.30 3.53
N TYR A 134 -3.68 -7.10 3.54
CA TYR A 134 -3.72 -6.28 4.74
C TYR A 134 -4.56 -6.92 5.85
N ASP A 135 -5.70 -7.52 5.52
CA ASP A 135 -6.51 -8.29 6.47
C ASP A 135 -5.71 -9.45 7.08
N GLN A 136 -4.96 -10.20 6.26
CA GLN A 136 -4.06 -11.24 6.74
C GLN A 136 -2.98 -10.69 7.69
N TRP A 137 -2.43 -9.51 7.38
CA TRP A 137 -1.47 -8.83 8.26
C TRP A 137 -2.07 -8.41 9.60
N GLN A 138 -3.35 -8.02 9.61
CA GLN A 138 -4.05 -7.70 10.86
C GLN A 138 -4.27 -8.97 11.70
N VAL A 139 -4.73 -10.06 11.07
CA VAL A 139 -5.00 -11.34 11.75
C VAL A 139 -3.74 -11.94 12.38
N ASN A 140 -2.61 -11.87 11.69
CA ASN A 140 -1.35 -12.44 12.16
C ASN A 140 -0.42 -11.42 12.85
N ASP A 141 -0.92 -10.21 13.15
CA ASP A 141 -0.19 -9.12 13.80
C ASP A 141 1.17 -8.80 13.14
N PHE A 142 1.22 -8.87 11.80
CA PHE A 142 2.46 -8.78 11.01
C PHE A 142 3.30 -7.53 11.33
N LEU A 143 2.66 -6.35 11.35
CA LEU A 143 3.36 -5.08 11.52
C LEU A 143 3.96 -4.93 12.92
N HIS A 144 3.30 -5.47 13.95
CA HIS A 144 3.79 -5.45 15.32
C HIS A 144 4.95 -6.45 15.49
N ARG A 145 4.80 -7.70 14.99
CA ARG A 145 5.87 -8.71 14.99
C ARG A 145 7.13 -8.24 14.26
N LEU A 146 6.98 -7.38 13.25
CA LEU A 146 8.10 -6.81 12.51
C LEU A 146 9.00 -5.90 13.36
N VAL A 147 8.46 -5.28 14.42
CA VAL A 147 9.19 -4.37 15.32
C VAL A 147 9.58 -5.05 16.64
N GLY A 148 9.00 -6.23 16.96
CA GLY A 148 9.22 -6.99 18.19
C GLY A 148 8.35 -6.50 19.37
N ASP A 149 8.14 -7.36 20.38
CA ASP A 149 7.27 -7.16 21.57
C ASP A 149 7.75 -6.04 22.52
N GLY A 150 7.81 -4.80 22.01
CA GLY A 150 8.03 -3.59 22.78
C GLY A 150 6.74 -2.84 23.14
N GLN A 151 5.70 -3.55 23.64
CA GLN A 151 4.45 -3.05 24.30
C GLN A 151 3.49 -2.08 23.53
N PRO A 152 2.21 -2.05 23.95
CA PRO A 152 1.18 -3.07 23.81
C PRO A 152 0.29 -2.84 22.57
N ALA A 153 -0.49 -3.86 22.22
CA ALA A 153 -1.53 -3.85 21.20
C ALA A 153 -2.35 -2.55 21.23
N ILE A 154 -2.30 -1.81 20.12
CA ILE A 154 -3.21 -0.69 19.87
C ILE A 154 -4.62 -1.27 19.83
N GLU A 155 -5.49 -0.75 20.69
CA GLU A 155 -6.93 -1.05 20.70
C GLU A 155 -7.45 -1.09 19.27
N THR A 156 -7.99 -2.25 18.90
CA THR A 156 -8.74 -2.42 17.67
C THR A 156 -9.92 -1.45 17.74
N THR A 157 -9.78 -0.28 17.10
CA THR A 157 -10.92 0.59 16.88
C THR A 157 -11.88 -0.19 16.01
N GLY A 158 -13.00 -0.55 16.63
CA GLY A 158 -13.94 -1.53 16.12
C GLY A 158 -14.34 -1.26 14.69
N VAL A 159 -14.31 -2.31 13.88
CA VAL A 159 -15.15 -2.41 12.70
C VAL A 159 -16.59 -2.16 13.17
N PRO A 160 -17.30 -1.12 12.71
CA PRO A 160 -18.69 -0.95 13.08
C PRO A 160 -19.47 -2.15 12.51
N GLU A 161 -20.21 -2.84 13.37
CA GLU A 161 -21.09 -3.93 12.97
C GLU A 161 -21.99 -3.48 11.81
N PRO A 162 -22.19 -4.32 10.77
CA PRO A 162 -23.15 -4.02 9.73
C PRO A 162 -24.55 -3.97 10.37
N ASN A 163 -25.11 -2.77 10.37
CA ASN A 163 -26.43 -2.45 10.89
C ASN A 163 -27.45 -3.49 10.41
N ARG A 164 -28.00 -4.28 11.35
CA ARG A 164 -29.07 -5.24 11.09
C ARG A 164 -30.29 -4.42 10.67
N ILE A 165 -30.64 -4.47 9.39
CA ILE A 165 -31.91 -3.94 8.90
C ILE A 165 -33.00 -4.82 9.50
N GLU A 166 -33.65 -4.33 10.56
CA GLU A 166 -34.93 -4.87 11.00
C GLU A 166 -36.00 -4.49 9.97
N THR A 167 -36.83 -5.50 9.70
CA THR A 167 -37.95 -5.59 8.73
C THR A 167 -38.95 -4.45 8.77
#